data_AF-X0T0Y7-F1
#
_entry.id   AF-X0T0Y7-F1
#
_cell.length_a   1.000
_cell.length_b   1.000
_cell.length_c   1.000
_cell.angle_alpha   90.00
_cell.angle_beta   90.00
_cell.angle_gamma   90.00
#
_symmetry.space_group_name_H-M   'P 1'
#
loop_
_entity.id
_entity.type
_entity.pdbx_description
1 polymer ?
#
loop_
_entity_poly.entity_id
_entity_poly.type
_entity_poly.pdbx_seq_one_letter_code
_entity_poly.pdbx_strand_id
1 'polypeptide(L)' 'PARQGMSKAKNLKNGFQAFGEKVYETWSCFLENEKQCGRCFGCVQRKEVFKQAGIEDKTKYEG' A
#
# COMPACT_ATOMS: atom_id res chain seq x y z
N PRO A 1 16.14 9.54 -2.13
CA PRO A 1 16.62 9.48 -0.72
C PRO A 1 15.45 9.37 0.26
N ALA A 2 15.55 8.50 1.28
CA ALA A 2 14.58 8.47 2.37
C ALA A 2 14.64 9.80 3.15
N ARG A 3 13.50 10.48 3.31
CA ARG A 3 13.44 11.71 4.14
C ARG A 3 13.35 11.32 5.60
N GLN A 4 14.23 11.87 6.43
CA GLN A 4 14.14 11.75 7.90
C GLN A 4 12.76 12.24 8.39
N GLY A 5 12.10 11.46 9.26
CA GLY A 5 10.77 11.77 9.80
C GLY A 5 9.58 11.34 8.93
N MET A 6 9.82 10.67 7.80
CA MET A 6 8.77 10.20 6.88
C MET A 6 8.63 8.68 6.92
N SER A 7 7.54 8.18 7.50
CA SER A 7 7.19 6.76 7.45
C SER A 7 6.32 6.43 6.24
N LYS A 8 6.34 5.16 5.80
CA LYS A 8 5.46 4.69 4.72
C LYS A 8 3.98 4.87 5.07
N ALA A 9 3.60 4.64 6.34
CA ALA A 9 2.24 4.88 6.82
C ALA A 9 1.84 6.36 6.74
N LYS A 10 2.75 7.29 7.05
CA LYS A 10 2.50 8.73 6.90
C LYS A 10 2.36 9.11 5.42
N ASN A 11 3.17 8.53 4.54
CA ASN A 11 3.03 8.73 3.09
C ASN A 11 1.69 8.19 2.57
N LEU A 12 1.26 7.02 3.03
CA LEU A 12 -0.04 6.47 2.67
C LEU A 12 -1.18 7.37 3.16
N LYS A 13 -1.14 7.85 4.41
CA LYS A 13 -2.13 8.81 4.93
C LYS A 13 -2.22 10.08 4.08
N ASN A 14 -1.08 10.69 3.78
CA ASN A 14 -1.03 11.89 2.96
C ASN A 14 -1.53 11.62 1.53
N GLY A 15 -1.14 10.49 0.94
CA GLY A 15 -1.59 10.07 -0.39
C GLY A 15 -3.10 9.81 -0.42
N PHE A 16 -3.65 9.17 0.61
CA PHE A 16 -5.09 8.94 0.74
C PHE A 16 -5.87 10.25 0.90
N GLN A 17 -5.36 11.21 1.67
CA GLN A 17 -5.97 12.54 1.79
C GLN A 17 -5.95 13.32 0.46
N ALA A 18 -4.88 13.19 -0.33
CA ALA A 18 -4.73 13.91 -1.59
C ALA A 18 -5.48 13.26 -2.77
N PHE A 19 -5.53 11.93 -2.83
CA PHE A 19 -6.01 11.17 -3.99
C PHE A 19 -7.22 10.28 -3.71
N GLY A 20 -7.62 10.13 -2.44
CA GLY A 20 -8.73 9.28 -2.03
C GLY A 20 -8.51 7.81 -2.38
N GLU A 21 -9.54 7.17 -2.94
CA GLU A 21 -9.54 5.74 -3.27
C GLU A 21 -8.57 5.37 -4.40
N LYS A 22 -8.02 6.33 -5.14
CA LYS A 22 -7.00 6.06 -6.18
C LYS A 22 -5.74 5.39 -5.64
N VAL A 23 -5.48 5.48 -4.32
CA VAL A 23 -4.36 4.73 -3.71
C VAL A 23 -4.49 3.21 -3.88
N TYR A 24 -5.71 2.69 -4.03
CA TYR A 24 -5.98 1.27 -4.24
C TYR A 24 -5.62 0.79 -5.64
N GLU A 25 -5.49 1.73 -6.60
CA GLU A 25 -5.05 1.46 -7.98
C GLU A 25 -3.51 1.39 -8.10
N THR A 26 -2.79 1.76 -7.04
CA THR A 26 -1.32 1.68 -7.02
C THR A 26 -0.81 0.25 -6.85
N TRP A 27 0.37 -0.01 -7.40
CA TRP A 27 1.00 -1.33 -7.36
C TRP A 27 2.19 -1.38 -6.41
N SER A 28 2.27 -2.44 -5.61
CA SER A 28 3.38 -2.73 -4.69
C SER A 28 3.87 -4.18 -4.80
N CYS A 29 3.17 -5.03 -5.56
CA CYS A 29 3.55 -6.42 -5.77
C CYS A 29 4.81 -6.53 -6.65
N PHE A 30 5.69 -7.49 -6.34
CA PHE A 30 6.88 -7.78 -7.15
C PHE A 30 6.62 -8.79 -8.28
N LEU A 31 5.42 -9.36 -8.32
CA LEU A 31 4.97 -10.24 -9.38
C LEU A 31 4.06 -9.47 -10.32
N GLU A 32 4.11 -9.79 -11.61
CA GLU A 32 3.28 -9.21 -12.66
C GLU A 32 2.08 -10.13 -12.93
N ASN A 33 1.14 -10.14 -11.99
CA ASN A 33 -0.11 -10.89 -12.13
C ASN A 33 -1.30 -9.94 -12.35
N GLU A 34 -2.49 -10.47 -12.63
CA GLU A 34 -3.72 -9.66 -12.80
C GLU A 34 -4.14 -8.93 -11.52
N LYS A 35 -3.82 -9.51 -10.35
CA LYS A 35 -4.06 -8.92 -9.03
C LYS A 35 -2.79 -9.04 -8.19
N GLN A 36 -2.69 -8.26 -7.12
CA GLN A 36 -1.53 -8.37 -6.24
C GLN A 36 -1.50 -9.73 -5.55
N CYS A 37 -0.35 -10.40 -5.51
CA CYS A 37 -0.30 -11.78 -5.02
C CYS A 37 -0.55 -11.95 -3.51
N GLY A 38 -0.53 -10.87 -2.72
CA GLY A 38 -0.86 -10.90 -1.30
C GLY A 38 0.19 -11.51 -0.36
N ARG A 39 1.23 -12.15 -0.93
CA ARG A 39 2.24 -12.95 -0.22
C ARG A 39 3.70 -12.53 -0.43
N CYS A 40 4.02 -11.77 -1.48
CA CYS A 40 5.38 -11.25 -1.67
C CYS A 40 5.70 -10.15 -0.64
N PHE A 41 6.98 -9.85 -0.44
CA PHE A 41 7.43 -8.83 0.51
C PHE A 41 6.73 -7.47 0.33
N GLY A 42 6.55 -7.03 -0.92
CA GLY A 42 5.84 -5.78 -1.21
C GLY A 42 4.36 -5.81 -0.82
N CYS A 43 3.66 -6.93 -1.06
CA CYS A 43 2.26 -7.09 -0.65
C CYS A 43 2.11 -7.18 0.88
N VAL A 44 2.98 -7.90 1.56
CA VAL A 44 2.96 -8.01 3.02
C VAL A 44 3.25 -6.65 3.66
N GLN A 45 4.25 -5.92 3.16
CA GLN A 45 4.51 -4.55 3.62
C GLN A 45 3.34 -3.61 3.34
N ARG A 46 2.70 -3.73 2.18
CA ARG A 46 1.52 -2.91 1.85
C ARG A 46 0.43 -3.10 2.90
N LYS A 47 0.03 -4.34 3.19
CA LYS A 47 -0.99 -4.65 4.21
C LYS A 47 -0.63 -4.06 5.57
N GLU A 48 0.63 -4.21 5.99
CA GLU A 48 1.11 -3.65 7.26
C GLU A 48 1.10 -2.11 7.27
N VAL A 49 1.46 -1.47 6.16
CA VAL A 49 1.41 -0.01 6.02
C VAL A 49 -0.03 0.53 6.07
N PHE A 50 -0.99 -0.15 5.43
CA PHE A 50 -2.42 0.19 5.55
C PHE A 50 -2.91 0.05 6.99
N LYS A 51 -2.55 -1.06 7.66
CA LYS A 51 -2.87 -1.30 9.07
C LYS A 51 -2.29 -0.21 9.98
N GLN A 52 -1.00 0.11 9.84
CA GLN A 52 -0.34 1.19 10.59
C GLN A 52 -0.93 2.57 10.28
N ALA A 53 -1.43 2.76 9.06
CA ALA A 53 -2.12 3.99 8.68
C ALA A 53 -3.54 4.08 9.26
N GLY A 54 -4.12 2.99 9.78
CA GLY A 54 -5.51 2.95 10.21
C GLY A 54 -6.49 3.13 9.04
N ILE A 55 -6.08 2.77 7.83
CA ILE A 55 -6.88 2.84 6.60
C ILE A 55 -7.19 1.41 6.17
N GLU A 56 -8.45 1.13 5.86
CA GLU A 56 -8.85 -0.17 5.32
C GLU A 56 -8.17 -0.41 3.96
N ASP A 57 -7.51 -1.55 3.82
CA ASP A 57 -6.89 -1.97 2.56
C ASP A 57 -7.95 -2.62 1.65
N LYS A 58 -8.46 -1.84 0.69
CA LYS A 58 -9.40 -2.31 -0.33
C LYS A 58 -8.70 -2.89 -1.58
N THR A 59 -7.39 -3.16 -1.50
CA THR A 59 -6.66 -3.70 -2.65
C THR A 59 -7.12 -5.13 -2.97
N LYS A 60 -7.36 -5.42 -4.25
CA LYS A 60 -7.71 -6.78 -4.70
C LYS A 60 -6.45 -7.67 -4.74
N TYR A 61 -6.47 -8.73 -3.95
CA TYR A 61 -5.42 -9.75 -3.91
C TYR A 61 -5.86 -11.05 -4.60
N GLU A 62 -4.91 -11.91 -4.97
CA GLU A 62 -5.18 -13.18 -5.68
C GLU A 62 -5.81 -14.27 -4.81
N GLY A 63 -5.65 -14.22 -3.49
CA GLY A 63 -6.07 -15.27 -2.56
C GLY A 63 -4.90 -15.86 -1.80
#